data_AF-A0A2V6Z653-F1
#
_entry.id   AF-A0A2V6Z653-F1
#
_cell.length_a   1.000
_cell.length_b   1.000
_cell.length_c   1.000
_cell.angle_alpha   90.00
_cell.angle_beta   90.00
_cell.angle_gamma   90.00
#
_symmetry.space_group_name_H-M   'P 1'
#
loop_
_entity.id
_entity.type
_entity.pdbx_description
1 polymer ?
#
loop_
_entity_poly.entity_id
_entity_poly.type
_entity_poly.pdbx_seq_one_letter_code
_entity_poly.pdbx_strand_id
1 'polypeptide(L)'
;MTKEELRLQEAQDRTAHWKRWGPYLAERQWGTVREDYSPYGTAWDSFPHDHARSRAYRWGEDGIAGITDNHGRLCLALALWNGRDPILKERLFGLTGSEGNHGEDVKEYYFYLDSTPTHSYMKYLYKYPQAAFPYDALVDENRRRDRRVPEFELIDTGVFDTDRYFDVVVEYAKAAPDDVLVRITATNRGPEAAELHLLPTLWYRNTWSWDVPEPERPSLRVGEGGGHAVIEGEHATLGARWLYCDGSPELLFT
;
A
#
# COMPACT_ATOMS: atom_id res chain seq x y z
N MET A 1 22.73 -26.26 2.77
CA MET A 1 21.53 -25.42 2.81
C MET A 1 21.84 -24.06 2.22
N THR A 2 20.93 -23.50 1.42
CA THR A 2 20.92 -22.08 1.05
C THR A 2 20.63 -21.22 2.28
N LYS A 3 20.87 -19.91 2.19
CA LYS A 3 20.49 -18.98 3.27
C LYS A 3 18.99 -19.02 3.56
N GLU A 4 18.17 -19.20 2.54
CA GLU A 4 16.72 -19.26 2.72
C GLU A 4 16.27 -20.54 3.42
N GLU A 5 16.89 -21.69 3.10
CA GLU A 5 16.60 -22.95 3.82
C GLU A 5 16.93 -22.85 5.31
N LEU A 6 18.02 -22.15 5.66
CA LEU A 6 18.35 -21.88 7.07
C LEU A 6 17.28 -21.02 7.75
N ARG A 7 16.83 -19.94 7.11
CA ARG A 7 15.76 -19.09 7.66
C ARG A 7 14.43 -19.82 7.81
N LEU A 8 14.12 -20.71 6.86
CA LEU A 8 12.93 -21.57 6.93
C LEU A 8 13.02 -22.54 8.12
N GLN A 9 14.18 -23.15 8.33
CA GLN A 9 14.42 -24.02 9.49
C GLN A 9 14.30 -23.22 10.80
N GLU A 10 14.93 -22.05 10.89
CA GLU A 10 14.82 -21.18 12.07
C GLU A 10 13.38 -20.73 12.36
N ALA A 11 12.60 -20.46 11.31
CA ALA A 11 11.18 -20.13 11.44
C ALA A 11 10.34 -21.33 11.90
N GLN A 12 10.66 -22.53 11.41
CA GLN A 12 10.00 -23.78 11.81
C GLN A 12 10.31 -24.12 13.27
N ASP A 13 11.58 -24.00 13.67
CA ASP A 13 12.07 -24.26 15.03
C ASP A 13 11.74 -23.13 16.00
N ARG A 14 11.20 -22.02 15.49
CA ARG A 14 10.83 -20.80 16.24
C ARG A 14 12.01 -20.15 16.96
N THR A 15 13.23 -20.29 16.41
CA THR A 15 14.42 -19.60 16.91
C THR A 15 14.52 -18.18 16.35
N ALA A 16 13.88 -17.91 15.20
CA ALA A 16 13.77 -16.57 14.61
C ALA A 16 12.41 -16.38 13.92
N HIS A 17 11.81 -15.20 14.08
CA HIS A 17 10.48 -14.89 13.52
C HIS A 17 10.56 -14.21 12.15
N TRP A 18 11.21 -14.85 11.17
CA TRP A 18 11.42 -14.25 9.84
C TRP A 18 10.13 -13.80 9.14
N LYS A 19 9.02 -14.51 9.36
CA LYS A 19 7.69 -14.18 8.82
C LYS A 19 6.91 -13.14 9.63
N ARG A 20 7.56 -12.46 10.59
CA ARG A 20 6.89 -11.40 11.36
C ARG A 20 6.48 -10.26 10.44
N TRP A 21 7.38 -9.79 9.58
CA TRP A 21 7.11 -8.69 8.65
C TRP A 21 6.94 -9.25 7.24
N GLY A 22 5.92 -8.80 6.52
CA GLY A 22 5.65 -9.29 5.18
C GLY A 22 4.59 -8.48 4.45
N PRO A 23 4.25 -8.87 3.21
CA PRO A 23 3.26 -8.20 2.39
C PRO A 23 1.86 -8.66 2.82
N TYR A 24 1.53 -8.41 4.09
CA TYR A 24 0.25 -8.78 4.69
C TYR A 24 -0.76 -7.62 4.66
N LEU A 25 -0.34 -6.48 4.11
CA LEU A 25 -1.19 -5.33 3.85
C LEU A 25 -1.83 -5.51 2.47
N ALA A 26 -3.15 -5.34 2.37
CA ALA A 26 -3.83 -5.37 1.08
C ALA A 26 -3.52 -4.08 0.32
N GLU A 27 -3.56 -4.09 -1.01
CA GLU A 27 -3.46 -2.87 -1.80
C GLU A 27 -4.82 -2.17 -1.98
N ARG A 28 -5.91 -2.87 -1.60
CA ARG A 28 -7.30 -2.43 -1.68
C ARG A 28 -8.13 -3.07 -0.56
N GLN A 29 -8.75 -2.26 0.30
CA GLN A 29 -9.60 -2.73 1.41
C GLN A 29 -11.04 -2.16 1.38
N TRP A 30 -11.33 -1.22 0.49
CA TRP A 30 -12.66 -0.66 0.27
C TRP A 30 -13.60 -1.62 -0.50
N GLY A 31 -14.91 -1.41 -0.36
CA GLY A 31 -15.92 -2.23 -1.04
C GLY A 31 -15.93 -3.70 -0.59
N THR A 32 -15.58 -4.00 0.66
CA THR A 32 -15.52 -5.37 1.19
C THR A 32 -16.68 -5.69 2.12
N VAL A 33 -17.11 -6.95 2.14
CA VAL A 33 -18.20 -7.43 3.01
C VAL A 33 -17.91 -7.21 4.51
N ARG A 34 -16.63 -7.22 4.90
CA ARG A 34 -16.24 -6.99 6.31
C ARG A 34 -16.46 -5.53 6.74
N GLU A 35 -16.33 -4.59 5.81
CA GLU A 35 -16.52 -3.17 6.07
C GLU A 35 -17.95 -2.70 5.74
N ASP A 36 -18.87 -3.64 5.50
CA ASP A 36 -20.26 -3.31 5.24
C ASP A 36 -21.05 -3.09 6.53
N TYR A 37 -21.44 -1.84 6.74
CA TYR A 37 -22.34 -1.42 7.81
C TYR A 37 -23.65 -0.87 7.26
N SER A 38 -23.97 -1.16 5.98
CA SER A 38 -25.22 -0.76 5.37
C SER A 38 -26.39 -1.55 5.98
N PRO A 39 -27.60 -0.96 6.00
CA PRO A 39 -28.79 -1.66 6.50
C PRO A 39 -29.22 -2.86 5.64
N TYR A 40 -28.72 -2.99 4.41
CA TYR A 40 -29.21 -3.95 3.41
C TYR A 40 -28.15 -4.87 2.81
N GLY A 41 -26.90 -4.84 3.30
CA GLY A 41 -25.84 -5.73 2.78
C GLY A 41 -25.25 -5.27 1.44
N THR A 42 -25.21 -3.97 1.16
CA THR A 42 -24.69 -3.36 -0.07
C THR A 42 -23.21 -2.97 0.08
N ALA A 43 -22.36 -3.94 0.42
CA ALA A 43 -20.95 -3.73 0.77
C ALA A 43 -20.16 -2.88 -0.23
N TRP A 44 -20.35 -3.13 -1.53
CA TRP A 44 -19.64 -2.45 -2.61
C TRP A 44 -20.02 -0.98 -2.76
N ASP A 45 -21.26 -0.60 -2.43
CA ASP A 45 -21.75 0.78 -2.52
C ASP A 45 -21.62 1.54 -1.19
N SER A 46 -21.63 0.80 -0.07
CA SER A 46 -21.60 1.34 1.30
C SER A 46 -20.25 1.97 1.66
N PHE A 47 -19.17 1.42 1.12
CA PHE A 47 -17.83 1.92 1.36
C PHE A 47 -17.00 2.01 0.07
N PRO A 48 -17.29 3.02 -0.77
CA PRO A 48 -16.62 3.23 -2.05
C PRO A 48 -15.18 3.73 -1.87
N HIS A 49 -14.42 3.69 -2.97
CA HIS A 49 -13.06 4.24 -3.05
C HIS A 49 -12.96 5.69 -2.54
N ASP A 50 -14.00 6.51 -2.74
CA ASP A 50 -13.98 7.90 -2.27
C ASP A 50 -13.95 8.01 -0.75
N HIS A 51 -14.66 7.13 -0.04
CA HIS A 51 -14.64 7.10 1.43
C HIS A 51 -13.36 6.47 1.99
N ALA A 52 -12.74 5.56 1.23
CA ALA A 52 -11.54 4.81 1.61
C ALA A 52 -10.36 5.70 2.05
N ARG A 53 -10.30 6.94 1.53
CA ARG A 53 -9.24 7.89 1.87
C ARG A 53 -9.48 8.68 3.16
N SER A 54 -10.69 8.63 3.70
CA SER A 54 -11.13 9.52 4.79
C SER A 54 -11.76 8.76 5.96
N ARG A 55 -11.74 7.43 5.94
CA ARG A 55 -12.36 6.60 6.97
C ARG A 55 -11.41 5.50 7.42
N ALA A 56 -11.24 5.37 8.73
CA ALA A 56 -10.50 4.26 9.31
C ALA A 56 -11.19 2.92 9.03
N TYR A 57 -10.41 1.96 8.57
CA TYR A 57 -10.83 0.56 8.45
C TYR A 57 -10.94 -0.08 9.83
N ARG A 58 -11.85 -1.05 9.98
CA ARG A 58 -11.99 -1.80 11.23
C ARG A 58 -11.28 -3.15 11.16
N TRP A 59 -11.38 -3.83 10.03
CA TRP A 59 -11.00 -5.24 9.90
C TRP A 59 -9.72 -5.49 9.10
N GLY A 60 -9.12 -4.42 8.58
CA GLY A 60 -7.92 -4.48 7.75
C GLY A 60 -7.30 -3.11 7.62
N GLU A 61 -6.36 -2.99 6.69
CA GLU A 61 -5.73 -1.75 6.25
C GLU A 61 -5.34 -1.95 4.77
N ASP A 62 -5.15 -0.86 4.04
CA ASP A 62 -4.59 -0.91 2.69
C ASP A 62 -3.40 0.04 2.47
N GLY A 63 -2.57 -0.30 1.48
CA GLY A 63 -1.46 0.53 1.05
C GLY A 63 -0.66 -0.08 -0.10
N ILE A 64 -0.30 0.73 -1.10
CA ILE A 64 0.49 0.29 -2.24
C ILE A 64 1.88 -0.17 -1.79
N ALA A 65 2.28 -1.35 -2.28
CA ALA A 65 3.58 -1.96 -2.00
C ALA A 65 3.88 -2.12 -0.50
N GLY A 66 2.86 -2.17 0.35
CA GLY A 66 3.05 -2.06 1.80
C GLY A 66 3.44 -3.36 2.49
N ILE A 67 4.03 -3.21 3.66
CA ILE A 67 4.31 -4.30 4.59
C ILE A 67 3.66 -4.02 5.94
N THR A 68 3.38 -5.08 6.68
CA THR A 68 2.96 -4.98 8.07
C THR A 68 3.50 -6.17 8.87
N ASP A 69 3.44 -6.08 10.19
CA ASP A 69 3.68 -7.25 11.02
C ASP A 69 2.52 -8.25 10.84
N ASN A 70 2.75 -9.51 11.18
CA ASN A 70 1.82 -10.62 10.96
C ASN A 70 0.49 -10.52 11.75
N HIS A 71 0.30 -9.49 12.57
CA HIS A 71 -0.97 -9.16 13.20
C HIS A 71 -1.63 -7.88 12.64
N GLY A 72 -1.01 -7.21 11.66
CA GLY A 72 -1.52 -6.00 11.03
C GLY A 72 -1.55 -4.79 11.96
N ARG A 73 -0.53 -4.60 12.81
CA ARG A 73 -0.49 -3.52 13.82
C ARG A 73 0.24 -2.31 13.31
N LEU A 74 1.48 -2.46 12.84
CA LEU A 74 2.30 -1.38 12.27
C LEU A 74 2.42 -1.57 10.77
N CYS A 75 2.04 -0.57 9.99
CA CYS A 75 1.97 -0.59 8.54
C CYS A 75 2.94 0.43 7.97
N LEU A 76 3.66 0.05 6.92
CA LEU A 76 4.45 0.94 6.09
C LEU A 76 4.03 0.73 4.64
N ALA A 77 3.63 1.78 3.95
CA ALA A 77 3.28 1.71 2.52
C ALA A 77 3.69 2.98 1.77
N LEU A 78 3.54 2.93 0.46
CA LEU A 78 3.89 4.03 -0.43
C LEU A 78 2.67 4.88 -0.75
N ALA A 79 2.78 6.20 -0.55
CA ALA A 79 1.91 7.20 -1.15
C ALA A 79 2.67 8.03 -2.20
N LEU A 80 1.98 8.40 -3.27
CA LEU A 80 2.55 9.10 -4.43
C LEU A 80 1.66 10.27 -4.85
N TRP A 81 2.26 11.29 -5.43
CA TRP A 81 1.51 12.35 -6.10
C TRP A 81 2.30 12.93 -7.28
N ASN A 82 1.70 12.97 -8.46
CA ASN A 82 2.32 13.49 -9.69
C ASN A 82 2.11 15.01 -9.87
N GLY A 83 1.56 15.71 -8.87
CA GLY A 83 1.22 17.14 -8.95
C GLY A 83 -0.08 17.45 -9.70
N ARG A 84 -0.76 16.43 -10.25
CA ARG A 84 -1.95 16.56 -11.12
C ARG A 84 -3.14 15.74 -10.64
N ASP A 85 -2.90 14.62 -9.98
CA ASP A 85 -3.95 13.78 -9.45
C ASP A 85 -4.77 14.56 -8.42
N PRO A 86 -6.10 14.37 -8.39
CA PRO A 86 -6.97 15.06 -7.43
C PRO A 86 -6.78 14.55 -5.99
N ILE A 87 -6.07 13.43 -5.82
CA ILE A 87 -5.84 12.76 -4.54
C ILE A 87 -4.43 12.18 -4.48
N LEU A 88 -3.95 11.87 -3.27
CA LEU A 88 -2.76 11.05 -3.12
C LEU A 88 -3.04 9.62 -3.59
N LYS A 89 -2.08 9.04 -4.30
CA LYS A 89 -2.14 7.65 -4.74
C LYS A 89 -1.54 6.74 -3.67
N GLU A 90 -2.41 6.28 -2.77
CA GLU A 90 -2.06 5.48 -1.58
C GLU A 90 -2.53 4.03 -1.67
N ARG A 91 -3.54 3.78 -2.50
CA ARG A 91 -4.23 2.50 -2.68
C ARG A 91 -4.61 2.32 -4.14
N LEU A 92 -4.77 1.07 -4.56
CA LEU A 92 -5.13 0.76 -5.94
C LEU A 92 -6.59 1.12 -6.21
N PHE A 93 -6.83 1.76 -7.35
CA PHE A 93 -8.16 2.03 -7.84
C PHE A 93 -8.74 0.83 -8.59
N GLY A 94 -10.06 0.73 -8.57
CA GLY A 94 -10.79 -0.29 -9.30
C GLY A 94 -12.28 0.05 -9.35
N LEU A 95 -13.01 -0.82 -10.03
CA LEU A 95 -14.44 -0.77 -10.21
C LEU A 95 -15.10 -1.79 -9.29
N THR A 96 -16.25 -1.44 -8.73
CA THR A 96 -17.14 -2.40 -8.09
C THR A 96 -17.83 -3.29 -9.13
N GLY A 97 -18.51 -4.36 -8.68
CA GLY A 97 -19.24 -5.26 -9.57
C GLY A 97 -20.37 -4.61 -10.38
N SER A 98 -20.93 -3.48 -9.92
CA SER A 98 -21.95 -2.71 -10.65
C SER A 98 -21.33 -1.69 -11.62
N GLU A 99 -20.04 -1.41 -11.49
CA GLU A 99 -19.31 -0.43 -12.31
C GLU A 99 -18.59 -1.06 -13.49
N GLY A 100 -18.07 -2.28 -13.33
CA GLY A 100 -17.43 -3.02 -14.42
C GLY A 100 -18.43 -3.84 -15.24
N ASN A 101 -18.24 -3.87 -16.57
CA ASN A 101 -19.05 -4.69 -17.47
C ASN A 101 -18.81 -6.20 -17.28
N HIS A 102 -17.68 -6.61 -16.72
CA HIS A 102 -17.36 -7.99 -16.34
C HIS A 102 -17.23 -8.23 -14.83
N GLY A 103 -17.53 -7.23 -14.00
CA GLY A 103 -17.54 -7.34 -12.54
C GLY A 103 -16.55 -6.40 -11.86
N GLU A 104 -16.08 -6.81 -10.69
CA GLU A 104 -15.04 -6.06 -9.97
C GLU A 104 -13.71 -6.15 -10.72
N ASP A 105 -13.04 -5.00 -10.87
CA ASP A 105 -11.85 -4.92 -11.71
C ASP A 105 -10.87 -3.83 -11.25
N VAL A 106 -9.59 -4.17 -11.12
CA VAL A 106 -8.54 -3.24 -10.69
C VAL A 106 -7.99 -2.52 -11.90
N LYS A 107 -8.08 -1.20 -11.92
CA LYS A 107 -7.69 -0.37 -13.09
C LYS A 107 -6.29 0.19 -12.94
N GLU A 108 -5.34 -0.64 -12.53
CA GLU A 108 -3.96 -0.24 -12.20
C GLU A 108 -2.97 -1.23 -12.79
N TYR A 109 -1.74 -0.77 -13.08
CA TYR A 109 -0.66 -1.65 -13.52
C TYR A 109 0.42 -1.77 -12.46
N TYR A 110 0.49 -2.97 -11.88
CA TYR A 110 1.42 -3.31 -10.82
C TYR A 110 1.82 -4.78 -10.89
N PHE A 111 3.00 -5.10 -10.36
CA PHE A 111 3.61 -6.41 -10.50
C PHE A 111 4.38 -6.80 -9.23
N TYR A 112 4.10 -7.98 -8.70
CA TYR A 112 4.99 -8.65 -7.75
C TYR A 112 6.12 -9.31 -8.54
N LEU A 113 7.34 -8.78 -8.38
CA LEU A 113 8.48 -9.22 -9.18
C LEU A 113 9.27 -10.33 -8.50
N ASP A 114 9.39 -10.29 -7.17
CA ASP A 114 10.10 -11.30 -6.39
C ASP A 114 9.60 -11.34 -4.94
N SER A 115 9.61 -12.51 -4.32
CA SER A 115 9.36 -12.69 -2.89
C SER A 115 9.86 -14.05 -2.42
N THR A 116 10.83 -14.02 -1.50
CA THR A 116 11.30 -15.25 -0.82
C THR A 116 10.23 -15.79 0.15
N PRO A 117 10.18 -17.11 0.43
CA PRO A 117 9.22 -17.72 1.37
C PRO A 117 9.21 -17.13 2.79
N THR A 118 10.32 -16.57 3.24
CA THR A 118 10.46 -15.88 4.55
C THR A 118 10.29 -14.36 4.46
N HIS A 119 9.98 -13.84 3.26
CA HIS A 119 9.95 -12.42 2.95
C HIS A 119 11.26 -11.72 3.33
N SER A 120 12.38 -12.43 3.26
CA SER A 120 13.71 -11.87 3.50
C SER A 120 14.17 -10.97 2.36
N TYR A 121 13.61 -11.17 1.17
CA TYR A 121 13.61 -10.25 0.05
C TYR A 121 12.22 -10.19 -0.59
N MET A 122 11.77 -8.98 -0.96
CA MET A 122 10.53 -8.70 -1.71
C MET A 122 10.77 -7.57 -2.70
N LYS A 123 10.15 -7.66 -3.87
CA LYS A 123 10.23 -6.65 -4.93
C LYS A 123 8.88 -6.43 -5.60
N TYR A 124 8.48 -5.17 -5.68
CA TYR A 124 7.23 -4.72 -6.28
C TYR A 124 7.49 -3.61 -7.31
N LEU A 125 6.71 -3.58 -8.38
CA LEU A 125 6.72 -2.52 -9.38
C LEU A 125 5.31 -1.93 -9.50
N TYR A 126 5.21 -0.61 -9.41
CA TYR A 126 4.01 0.16 -9.74
C TYR A 126 4.26 1.08 -10.93
N LYS A 127 3.32 1.14 -11.88
CA LYS A 127 3.36 2.09 -13.00
C LYS A 127 2.43 3.26 -12.71
N TYR A 128 3.01 4.42 -12.41
CA TYR A 128 2.25 5.61 -12.05
C TYR A 128 2.25 6.64 -13.18
N PRO A 129 1.09 7.05 -13.74
CA PRO A 129 1.05 8.01 -14.83
C PRO A 129 1.52 9.42 -14.43
N GLN A 130 2.11 10.15 -15.39
CA GLN A 130 2.45 11.57 -15.20
C GLN A 130 1.24 12.50 -15.34
N ALA A 131 0.23 12.08 -16.11
CA ALA A 131 -1.03 12.80 -16.23
C ALA A 131 -1.96 12.47 -15.06
N ALA A 132 -2.98 13.30 -14.86
CA ALA A 132 -4.01 13.03 -13.86
C ALA A 132 -4.67 11.67 -14.15
N PHE A 133 -4.79 10.84 -13.11
CA PHE A 133 -5.35 9.51 -13.24
C PHE A 133 -6.84 9.58 -13.65
N PRO A 134 -7.26 8.83 -14.69
CA PRO A 134 -8.57 9.02 -15.34
C PRO A 134 -9.71 8.26 -14.64
N TYR A 135 -9.93 8.53 -13.35
CA TYR A 135 -10.94 7.85 -12.51
C TYR A 135 -12.35 7.84 -13.13
N ASP A 136 -12.89 9.02 -13.47
CA ASP A 136 -14.26 9.15 -13.96
C ASP A 136 -14.44 8.48 -15.32
N ALA A 137 -13.46 8.61 -16.22
CA ALA A 137 -13.52 7.99 -17.54
C ALA A 137 -13.55 6.45 -17.45
N LEU A 138 -12.77 5.87 -16.53
CA LEU A 138 -12.79 4.43 -16.28
C LEU A 138 -14.15 3.96 -15.78
N VAL A 139 -14.77 4.68 -14.85
CA VAL A 139 -16.10 4.33 -14.31
C VAL A 139 -17.18 4.50 -15.39
N ASP A 140 -17.23 5.66 -16.03
CA ASP A 140 -18.30 6.02 -16.96
C ASP A 140 -18.32 5.14 -18.20
N GLU A 141 -17.15 4.83 -18.77
CA GLU A 141 -17.07 4.00 -19.97
C GLU A 141 -17.39 2.53 -19.67
N ASN A 142 -16.87 1.97 -18.57
CA ASN A 142 -17.18 0.58 -18.20
C ASN A 142 -18.67 0.40 -17.85
N ARG A 143 -19.31 1.37 -17.19
CA ARG A 143 -20.77 1.34 -16.92
C ARG A 143 -21.62 1.35 -18.19
N ARG A 144 -21.15 1.95 -19.29
CA ARG A 144 -21.86 1.99 -20.58
C ARG A 144 -21.72 0.71 -21.38
N ARG A 145 -20.68 -0.08 -21.11
CA ARG A 145 -20.39 -1.32 -21.82
C ARG A 145 -21.25 -2.47 -21.30
N ASP A 146 -21.57 -3.40 -22.20
CA ASP A 146 -22.19 -4.66 -21.82
C ASP A 146 -21.18 -5.81 -21.78
N ARG A 147 -21.64 -6.98 -21.34
CA ARG A 147 -20.80 -8.17 -21.15
C ARG A 147 -20.21 -8.74 -22.44
N ARG A 148 -20.64 -8.30 -23.62
CA ARG A 148 -20.23 -8.81 -24.94
C ARG A 148 -19.03 -8.07 -25.52
N VAL A 149 -18.67 -6.91 -24.97
CA VAL A 149 -17.49 -6.15 -25.37
C VAL A 149 -16.39 -6.25 -24.30
N PRO A 150 -15.11 -6.09 -24.66
CA PRO A 150 -14.01 -6.04 -23.70
C PRO A 150 -14.16 -4.90 -22.69
N GLU A 151 -13.55 -5.06 -21.52
CA GLU A 151 -13.36 -4.00 -20.53
C GLU A 151 -12.65 -2.78 -21.14
N PHE A 152 -12.92 -1.60 -20.60
CA PHE A 152 -12.13 -0.41 -20.90
C PHE A 152 -11.01 -0.29 -19.89
N GLU A 153 -9.78 -0.48 -20.33
CA GLU A 153 -8.60 -0.57 -19.50
C GLU A 153 -7.90 0.77 -19.31
N LEU A 154 -7.07 0.88 -18.27
CA LEU A 154 -6.29 2.10 -18.02
C LEU A 154 -5.40 2.45 -19.22
N ILE A 155 -4.84 1.46 -19.93
CA ILE A 155 -4.05 1.69 -21.15
C ILE A 155 -4.87 2.33 -22.28
N ASP A 156 -6.17 2.04 -22.37
CA ASP A 156 -7.03 2.55 -23.44
C ASP A 156 -7.35 4.04 -23.28
N THR A 157 -7.07 4.61 -22.10
CA THR A 157 -7.25 6.04 -21.81
C THR A 157 -6.17 6.92 -22.45
N GLY A 158 -5.07 6.32 -22.92
CA GLY A 158 -3.90 7.04 -23.42
C GLY A 158 -3.02 7.67 -22.32
N VAL A 159 -3.30 7.41 -21.04
CA VAL A 159 -2.53 8.02 -19.92
C VAL A 159 -1.04 7.62 -19.91
N PHE A 160 -0.69 6.53 -20.62
CA PHE A 160 0.67 6.03 -20.78
C PHE A 160 1.31 6.39 -22.13
N ASP A 161 0.61 7.12 -22.99
CA ASP A 161 1.09 7.48 -24.32
C ASP A 161 2.44 8.20 -24.24
N THR A 162 3.32 7.93 -25.21
CA THR A 162 4.68 8.50 -25.27
C THR A 162 5.54 8.19 -24.03
N ASP A 163 5.28 7.05 -23.39
CA ASP A 163 5.99 6.58 -22.19
C ASP A 163 5.88 7.54 -20.98
N ARG A 164 4.81 8.34 -20.90
CA ARG A 164 4.63 9.36 -19.84
C ARG A 164 4.16 8.79 -18.52
N TYR A 165 5.02 7.99 -17.89
CA TYR A 165 4.79 7.41 -16.57
C TYR A 165 6.10 7.25 -15.79
N PHE A 166 5.94 6.92 -14.51
CA PHE A 166 7.01 6.52 -13.62
C PHE A 166 6.93 5.01 -13.39
N ASP A 167 8.06 4.31 -13.53
CA ASP A 167 8.23 3.01 -12.87
C ASP A 167 8.68 3.27 -11.44
N VAL A 168 7.87 2.86 -10.47
CA VAL A 168 8.21 2.96 -9.04
C VAL A 168 8.44 1.55 -8.51
N VAL A 169 9.71 1.23 -8.27
CA VAL A 169 10.14 -0.06 -7.72
C VAL A 169 10.32 0.07 -6.22
N VAL A 170 9.67 -0.79 -5.46
CA VAL A 170 9.83 -0.90 -4.00
C VAL A 170 10.48 -2.24 -3.68
N GLU A 171 11.58 -2.21 -2.96
CA GLU A 171 12.33 -3.38 -2.52
C GLU A 171 12.42 -3.40 -1.00
N TYR A 172 12.21 -4.58 -0.43
CA TYR A 172 12.45 -4.85 0.98
C TYR A 172 13.52 -5.93 1.11
N ALA A 173 14.46 -5.73 2.03
CA ALA A 173 15.50 -6.71 2.34
C ALA A 173 15.70 -6.80 3.86
N LYS A 174 15.77 -8.02 4.39
CA LYS A 174 15.97 -8.26 5.81
C LYS A 174 17.41 -8.63 6.13
N ALA A 175 18.03 -7.87 7.03
CA ALA A 175 19.28 -8.29 7.67
C ALA A 175 19.00 -9.23 8.85
N ALA A 176 17.89 -9.01 9.55
CA ALA A 176 17.40 -9.83 10.66
C ALA A 176 15.85 -9.81 10.70
N PRO A 177 15.18 -10.62 11.55
CA PRO A 177 13.72 -10.69 11.59
C PRO A 177 12.99 -9.35 11.78
N ASP A 178 13.53 -8.43 12.58
CA ASP A 178 12.98 -7.09 12.84
C ASP A 178 13.82 -5.95 12.23
N ASP A 179 14.79 -6.28 11.37
CA ASP A 179 15.66 -5.32 10.70
C ASP A 179 15.40 -5.39 9.19
N VAL A 180 14.57 -4.47 8.71
CA VAL A 180 14.05 -4.41 7.35
C VAL A 180 14.50 -3.12 6.69
N LEU A 181 15.31 -3.24 5.64
CA LEU A 181 15.63 -2.14 4.74
C LEU A 181 14.52 -2.01 3.69
N VAL A 182 14.06 -0.79 3.45
CA VAL A 182 13.22 -0.43 2.31
C VAL A 182 14.02 0.43 1.34
N ARG A 183 13.89 0.16 0.04
CA ARG A 183 14.43 1.00 -1.02
C ARG A 183 13.34 1.29 -2.03
N ILE A 184 13.15 2.57 -2.34
CA ILE A 184 12.19 3.03 -3.33
C ILE A 184 12.98 3.69 -4.47
N THR A 185 12.80 3.19 -5.68
CA THR A 185 13.44 3.73 -6.89
C THR A 185 12.36 4.16 -7.86
N ALA A 186 12.25 5.46 -8.10
CA ALA A 186 11.35 6.01 -9.11
C ALA A 186 12.14 6.36 -10.39
N THR A 187 11.72 5.79 -11.53
CA THR A 187 12.30 6.05 -12.84
C THR A 187 11.27 6.75 -13.71
N ASN A 188 11.56 8.00 -14.09
CA ASN A 188 10.78 8.69 -15.12
C ASN A 188 11.06 8.04 -16.48
N ARG A 189 10.04 7.43 -17.10
CA ARG A 189 10.13 6.83 -18.43
C ARG A 189 9.85 7.80 -19.56
N GLY A 190 9.24 8.94 -19.24
CA GLY A 190 8.84 9.93 -20.21
C GLY A 190 10.02 10.71 -20.79
N PRO A 191 9.80 11.38 -21.93
CA PRO A 191 10.86 12.13 -22.63
C PRO A 191 11.25 13.44 -21.93
N GLU A 192 10.43 13.92 -21.00
CA GLU A 192 10.58 15.20 -20.30
C GLU A 192 10.70 15.00 -18.79
N ALA A 193 11.37 15.92 -18.11
CA ALA A 193 11.36 15.97 -16.65
C ALA A 193 9.93 16.17 -16.14
N ALA A 194 9.53 15.37 -15.16
CA ALA A 194 8.21 15.39 -14.56
C ALA A 194 8.33 15.33 -13.03
N GLU A 195 7.45 16.05 -12.34
CA GLU A 195 7.42 16.09 -10.89
C GLU A 195 6.77 14.81 -10.32
N LEU A 196 7.36 14.28 -9.25
CA LEU A 196 6.81 13.17 -8.48
C LEU A 196 7.14 13.39 -7.01
N HIS A 197 6.11 13.40 -6.18
CA HIS A 197 6.23 13.39 -4.73
C HIS A 197 6.13 11.95 -4.24
N LEU A 198 7.11 11.53 -3.43
CA LEU A 198 7.13 10.23 -2.75
C LEU A 198 6.88 10.46 -1.27
N LEU A 199 5.85 9.83 -0.72
CA LEU A 199 5.49 9.91 0.68
C LEU A 199 5.36 8.49 1.26
N PRO A 200 6.47 7.84 1.65
CA PRO A 200 6.38 6.60 2.41
C PRO A 200 5.73 6.88 3.77
N THR A 201 4.63 6.20 4.06
CA THR A 201 3.78 6.49 5.22
C THR A 201 3.85 5.33 6.20
N LEU A 202 4.13 5.64 7.47
CA LEU A 202 4.12 4.71 8.59
C LEU A 202 2.93 5.01 9.50
N TRP A 203 2.11 4.01 9.82
CA TRP A 203 0.96 4.18 10.71
C TRP A 203 0.65 2.92 11.51
N TYR A 204 -0.02 3.09 12.64
CA TYR A 204 -0.63 1.98 13.35
C TYR A 204 -2.08 1.80 12.90
N ARG A 205 -2.50 0.55 12.66
CA ARG A 205 -3.91 0.22 12.42
C ARG A 205 -4.74 0.69 13.60
N ASN A 206 -5.86 1.36 13.32
CA ASN A 206 -6.77 1.79 14.36
C ASN A 206 -7.56 0.61 14.92
N THR A 207 -7.12 0.09 16.07
CA THR A 207 -7.88 -0.90 16.87
C THR A 207 -8.52 -0.30 18.12
N TRP A 208 -8.01 0.84 18.59
CA TRP A 208 -8.45 1.48 19.84
C TRP A 208 -9.83 2.11 19.75
N SER A 209 -10.31 2.46 18.55
CA SER A 209 -11.68 2.94 18.37
C SER A 209 -12.75 1.85 18.47
N TRP A 210 -12.37 0.57 18.47
CA TRP A 210 -13.33 -0.54 18.27
C TRP A 210 -13.33 -1.58 19.39
N ASP A 211 -12.18 -1.84 20.00
CA ASP A 211 -12.02 -2.94 20.96
C ASP A 211 -12.46 -2.53 22.39
N VAL A 212 -13.02 -3.48 23.13
CA VAL A 212 -13.46 -3.30 24.52
C VAL A 212 -12.85 -4.41 25.40
N PRO A 213 -12.09 -4.07 26.47
CA PRO A 213 -11.71 -2.71 26.89
C PRO A 213 -10.83 -2.00 25.84
N GLU A 214 -10.86 -0.66 25.83
CA GLU A 214 -10.02 0.13 24.92
C GLU A 214 -8.55 -0.21 25.15
N PRO A 215 -7.82 -0.69 24.13
CA PRO A 215 -6.40 -0.97 24.24
C PRO A 215 -5.60 0.35 24.34
N GLU A 216 -4.38 0.24 24.87
CA GLU A 216 -3.45 1.37 24.88
C GLU A 216 -3.15 1.84 23.45
N ARG A 217 -3.32 3.15 23.21
CA ARG A 217 -3.09 3.73 21.89
C ARG A 217 -1.59 3.78 21.59
N PRO A 218 -1.15 3.25 20.45
CA PRO A 218 0.24 3.37 20.05
C PRO A 218 0.57 4.83 19.70
N SER A 219 1.85 5.17 19.72
CA SER A 219 2.31 6.52 19.37
C SER A 219 3.35 6.48 18.26
N LEU A 220 3.36 7.54 17.44
CA LEU A 220 4.43 7.86 16.50
C LEU A 220 4.91 9.28 16.78
N ARG A 221 6.23 9.48 16.82
CA ARG A 221 6.85 10.78 17.11
C ARG A 221 8.19 10.90 16.40
N VAL A 222 8.68 12.13 16.27
CA VAL A 222 10.05 12.37 15.82
C VAL A 222 11.02 11.81 16.86
N GLY A 223 11.95 10.95 16.43
CA GLY A 223 13.00 10.37 17.26
C GLY A 223 14.36 11.06 17.07
N GLU A 224 15.32 10.73 17.92
CA GLU A 224 16.71 11.20 17.79
C GLU A 224 17.51 10.29 16.85
N GLY A 225 18.02 10.84 15.74
CA GLY A 225 18.58 10.04 14.63
C GLY A 225 20.03 10.28 14.27
N GLY A 226 20.79 11.04 15.06
CA GLY A 226 22.23 11.25 14.83
C GLY A 226 22.58 11.79 13.43
N GLY A 227 21.70 12.59 12.81
CA GLY A 227 21.86 13.12 11.45
C GLY A 227 20.83 12.60 10.44
N HIS A 228 20.06 11.57 10.82
CA HIS A 228 18.93 11.06 10.04
C HIS A 228 17.60 11.59 10.58
N ALA A 229 16.61 11.75 9.69
CA ALA A 229 15.23 11.87 10.12
C ALA A 229 14.73 10.49 10.62
N VAL A 230 14.13 10.47 11.82
CA VAL A 230 13.68 9.22 12.46
C VAL A 230 12.26 9.38 12.96
N ILE A 231 11.43 8.37 12.67
CA ILE A 231 10.13 8.20 13.31
C ILE A 231 10.27 7.08 14.34
N GLU A 232 10.04 7.39 15.61
CA GLU A 232 9.94 6.42 16.69
C GLU A 232 8.47 6.05 16.91
N GLY A 233 8.20 4.76 17.03
CA GLY A 233 6.89 4.22 17.33
C GLY A 233 6.88 3.33 18.56
N GLU A 234 5.83 3.45 19.37
CA GLU A 234 5.62 2.61 20.55
C GLU A 234 4.25 1.93 20.48
N HIS A 235 4.23 0.63 20.78
CA HIS A 235 3.00 -0.14 20.86
C HIS A 235 3.14 -1.21 21.95
N ALA A 236 2.16 -1.32 22.85
CA ALA A 236 2.23 -2.11 24.09
C ALA A 236 2.79 -3.53 23.93
N THR A 237 2.37 -4.27 22.89
CA THR A 237 2.82 -5.66 22.63
C THR A 237 3.85 -5.84 21.53
N LEU A 238 4.03 -4.85 20.64
CA LEU A 238 5.02 -4.91 19.56
C LEU A 238 6.37 -4.35 20.05
N GLY A 239 6.35 -3.51 21.07
CA GLY A 239 7.49 -2.78 21.59
C GLY A 239 7.83 -1.56 20.75
N ALA A 240 8.94 -0.92 21.08
CA ALA A 240 9.45 0.22 20.33
C ALA A 240 9.95 -0.19 18.93
N ARG A 241 9.73 0.67 17.95
CA ARG A 241 10.19 0.53 16.55
C ARG A 241 10.65 1.88 16.02
N TRP A 242 11.53 1.84 15.03
CA TRP A 242 12.09 3.04 14.42
C TRP A 242 12.08 2.90 12.90
N LEU A 243 11.70 3.96 12.21
CA LEU A 243 11.95 4.15 10.78
C LEU A 243 13.06 5.18 10.64
N TYR A 244 14.21 4.73 10.16
CA TYR A 244 15.35 5.59 9.82
C TYR A 244 15.26 5.97 8.35
N CYS A 245 15.18 7.26 8.06
CA CYS A 245 15.19 7.77 6.71
C CYS A 245 16.63 8.05 6.24
N ASP A 246 16.90 7.77 4.97
CA ASP A 246 18.17 8.20 4.36
C ASP A 246 18.19 9.74 4.26
N GLY A 247 19.28 10.36 4.71
CA GLY A 247 19.39 11.81 4.89
C GLY A 247 18.37 12.38 5.89
N SER A 248 17.88 13.59 5.61
CA SER A 248 16.98 14.34 6.48
C SER A 248 15.74 14.85 5.73
N PRO A 249 14.88 13.96 5.18
CA PRO A 249 13.64 14.37 4.56
C PRO A 249 12.72 15.05 5.59
N GLU A 250 11.83 15.91 5.11
CA GLU A 250 10.79 16.50 5.94
C GLU A 250 9.85 15.39 6.46
N LEU A 251 9.60 15.40 7.77
CA LEU A 251 8.66 14.49 8.40
C LEU A 251 7.31 15.21 8.56
N LEU A 252 6.27 14.60 8.01
CA LEU A 252 4.89 15.09 8.12
C LEU A 252 4.11 14.18 9.07
N PHE A 253 3.36 14.78 10.00
CA PHE A 253 2.45 14.08 10.90
C PHE A 253 1.05 14.68 10.76
N THR A 254 0.03 13.83 10.80
CA THR A 254 -1.39 14.17 10.64
C THR A 254 -2.18 13.87 11.90
#